data_AF-A0A2N2TTB1-F1
#
_entry.id   AF-A0A2N2TTB1-F1
#
_cell.length_a   1.000
_cell.length_b   1.000
_cell.length_c   1.000
_cell.angle_alpha   90.00
_cell.angle_beta   90.00
_cell.angle_gamma   90.00
#
_symmetry.space_group_name_H-M   'P 1'
#
loop_
_entity.id
_entity.type
_entity.pdbx_description
1 polymer ?
#
loop_
_entity_poly.entity_id
_entity_poly.type
_entity_poly.pdbx_seq_one_letter_code
_entity_poly.pdbx_strand_id
1 'polypeptide(L)'
;MGVSFREVCMFPWFFIFAPQWHLPFSGSVAQRIDPQTDWFFDGIDATAGDSRIERQAFEVASYGRQLGLLTEVLVELAEQVPPQSETAVKSLKRLRAIQLEIEKIKTKDAASLVRDVEQALNRLQKQHPAEYERLGERMQLLRLGRPY
;
A
#
# COMPACT_ATOMS: atom_id res chain seq x y z
N MET A 1 -57.62 -10.60 4.77
CA MET A 1 -56.95 -10.76 3.47
C MET A 1 -56.02 -9.56 3.30
N GLY A 2 -54.69 -9.63 3.28
CA GLY A 2 -53.74 -10.72 3.09
C GLY A 2 -52.54 -10.14 2.33
N VAL A 3 -51.51 -9.77 3.09
CA VAL A 3 -50.16 -9.21 2.79
C VAL A 3 -49.58 -9.39 1.36
N SER A 4 -48.91 -8.37 0.82
CA SER A 4 -47.59 -8.56 0.16
C SER A 4 -46.81 -7.25 -0.03
N PHE A 5 -46.01 -6.86 0.96
CA PHE A 5 -44.77 -6.13 0.69
C PHE A 5 -43.64 -7.17 0.75
N ARG A 6 -43.01 -7.44 -0.39
CA ARG A 6 -41.80 -8.27 -0.43
C ARG A 6 -40.66 -7.45 0.16
N GLU A 7 -40.33 -7.73 1.41
CA GLU A 7 -39.04 -7.39 2.00
C GLU A 7 -37.94 -8.10 1.21
N VAL A 8 -37.06 -7.31 0.61
CA VAL A 8 -35.80 -7.81 0.03
C VAL A 8 -34.91 -8.16 1.21
N CYS A 9 -34.88 -9.43 1.59
CA CYS A 9 -33.90 -9.93 2.55
C CYS A 9 -32.49 -9.77 1.97
N MET A 10 -31.74 -8.78 2.47
CA MET A 10 -30.33 -8.60 2.19
C MET A 10 -29.53 -9.62 3.03
N PHE A 11 -29.09 -10.69 2.36
CA PHE A 11 -28.01 -11.63 2.73
C PHE A 11 -27.64 -11.75 4.23
N PRO A 12 -28.28 -12.67 5.00
CA PRO A 12 -28.12 -12.80 6.45
C PRO A 12 -26.82 -13.48 6.91
N TRP A 13 -25.89 -13.79 6.00
CA TRP A 13 -24.71 -14.64 6.29
C TRP A 13 -23.41 -13.86 6.57
N PHE A 14 -23.41 -12.53 6.41
CA PHE A 14 -22.21 -11.70 6.63
C PHE A 14 -21.71 -11.67 8.08
N PHE A 15 -22.54 -12.06 9.06
CA PHE A 15 -22.16 -12.06 10.48
C PHE A 15 -21.22 -13.20 10.88
N ILE A 16 -21.06 -14.25 10.07
CA ILE A 16 -20.20 -15.40 10.41
C ILE A 16 -18.71 -15.07 10.17
N PHE A 17 -18.41 -14.14 9.27
CA PHE A 17 -17.03 -13.93 8.78
C PHE A 17 -16.24 -12.81 9.50
N ALA A 18 -16.83 -12.12 10.48
CA ALA A 18 -16.12 -11.08 11.25
C ALA A 18 -16.67 -10.92 12.68
N PRO A 19 -16.54 -11.92 13.57
CA PRO A 19 -16.90 -11.73 14.96
C PRO A 19 -15.91 -10.74 15.61
N GLN A 20 -16.35 -9.52 15.89
CA GLN A 20 -15.57 -8.51 16.62
C GLN A 20 -15.74 -8.74 18.12
N TRP A 21 -14.76 -9.40 18.74
CA TRP A 21 -14.73 -9.61 20.18
C TRP A 21 -14.02 -8.42 20.84
N HIS A 22 -14.77 -7.60 21.60
CA HIS A 22 -14.21 -6.50 22.39
C HIS A 22 -14.16 -6.89 23.86
N LEU A 23 -12.98 -7.28 24.35
CA LEU A 23 -12.75 -7.51 25.78
C LEU A 23 -12.46 -6.18 26.48
N PRO A 24 -13.07 -5.90 27.66
CA PRO A 24 -12.70 -4.73 28.45
C PRO A 24 -11.20 -4.85 28.81
N PHE A 25 -10.45 -3.75 28.68
CA PHE A 25 -8.97 -3.64 28.80
C PHE A 25 -8.13 -3.94 27.54
N SER A 26 -8.73 -4.28 26.39
CA SER A 26 -7.99 -4.29 25.12
C SER A 26 -7.83 -2.86 24.59
N GLY A 27 -6.67 -2.24 24.81
CA GLY A 27 -6.29 -1.02 24.08
C GLY A 27 -6.38 -1.22 22.57
N SER A 28 -6.50 -0.13 21.81
CA SER A 28 -6.52 -0.17 20.34
C SER A 28 -5.23 -0.81 19.83
N VAL A 29 -5.27 -2.12 19.56
CA VAL A 29 -4.17 -2.83 18.93
C VAL A 29 -4.11 -2.31 17.50
N ALA A 30 -3.20 -1.38 17.24
CA ALA A 30 -2.79 -1.05 15.88
C ALA A 30 -2.09 -2.28 15.31
N GLN A 31 -2.88 -3.17 14.69
CA GLN A 31 -2.34 -4.32 13.99
C GLN A 31 -1.54 -3.81 12.80
N ARG A 32 -0.20 -3.86 12.89
CA ARG A 32 0.68 -3.64 11.76
C ARG A 32 0.54 -4.85 10.84
N ILE A 33 -0.34 -4.74 9.85
CA ILE A 33 -0.44 -5.72 8.77
C ILE A 33 0.63 -5.35 7.74
N ASP A 34 1.89 -5.68 8.04
CA ASP A 34 2.88 -5.91 6.98
C ASP A 34 2.77 -7.40 6.65
N PRO A 35 2.00 -7.80 5.62
CA PRO A 35 1.94 -9.21 5.30
C PRO A 35 3.32 -9.63 4.77
N GLN A 36 3.98 -10.55 5.46
CA GLN A 36 4.99 -11.40 4.82
C GLN A 36 4.29 -12.10 3.65
N THR A 37 4.32 -11.53 2.46
CA THR A 37 3.49 -12.02 1.33
C THR A 37 3.90 -13.40 0.83
N ASP A 38 4.97 -13.97 1.37
CA ASP A 38 5.39 -15.35 1.08
C ASP A 38 4.25 -16.35 1.29
N TRP A 39 3.46 -16.23 2.37
CA TRP A 39 2.32 -17.12 2.61
C TRP A 39 1.17 -16.96 1.59
N PHE A 40 1.07 -15.80 0.92
CA PHE A 40 0.06 -15.54 -0.10
C PHE A 40 0.40 -16.24 -1.43
N PHE A 41 1.69 -16.32 -1.78
CA PHE A 41 2.16 -16.98 -3.01
C PHE A 41 2.45 -18.48 -2.82
N ASP A 42 2.81 -18.90 -1.61
CA ASP A 42 3.01 -20.31 -1.25
C ASP A 42 1.69 -21.11 -1.22
N GLY A 43 0.54 -20.42 -1.15
CA GLY A 43 -0.79 -21.00 -1.16
C GLY A 43 -1.41 -21.18 -2.55
N ILE A 44 -0.72 -20.78 -3.63
CA ILE A 44 -1.21 -20.97 -5.00
C ILE A 44 -0.98 -22.43 -5.37
N ASP A 45 -2.08 -23.18 -5.53
CA ASP A 45 -2.07 -24.56 -5.97
C ASP A 45 -1.27 -24.66 -7.29
N ALA A 46 -0.35 -25.63 -7.41
CA ALA A 46 0.50 -25.79 -8.60
C ALA A 46 -0.31 -26.05 -9.89
N THR A 47 -1.59 -26.34 -9.75
CA THR A 47 -2.56 -26.51 -10.84
C THR A 47 -3.32 -25.22 -11.22
N ALA A 48 -3.24 -24.16 -10.40
CA ALA A 48 -3.93 -22.88 -10.58
C ALA A 48 -3.03 -21.75 -11.14
N GLY A 49 -1.70 -21.87 -11.04
CA GLY A 49 -0.74 -20.91 -11.59
C GLY A 49 0.71 -21.20 -11.19
N ASP A 50 1.67 -20.60 -11.89
CA ASP A 50 3.10 -20.65 -11.52
C ASP A 50 3.39 -19.54 -10.51
N SER A 51 3.62 -19.92 -9.24
CA SER A 51 3.91 -19.00 -8.13
C SER A 51 5.09 -18.06 -8.42
N ARG A 52 6.05 -18.48 -9.25
CA ARG A 52 7.19 -17.65 -9.64
C ARG A 52 6.78 -16.57 -10.65
N ILE A 53 5.87 -16.90 -11.58
CA ILE A 53 5.31 -15.93 -12.54
C ILE A 53 4.37 -14.96 -11.81
N GLU A 54 3.53 -15.44 -10.89
CA GLU A 54 2.64 -14.62 -10.07
C GLU A 54 3.42 -13.63 -9.18
N ARG A 55 4.55 -14.07 -8.60
CA ARG A 55 5.47 -13.18 -7.87
C ARG A 55 6.11 -12.13 -8.79
N GLN A 56 6.55 -12.52 -9.97
CA GLN A 56 7.09 -11.58 -10.96
C GLN A 56 6.05 -10.57 -11.43
N ALA A 57 4.80 -10.98 -11.64
CA ALA A 57 3.69 -10.07 -11.98
C ALA A 57 3.40 -9.07 -10.83
N PHE A 58 3.49 -9.52 -9.58
CA PHE A 58 3.37 -8.66 -8.41
C PHE A 58 4.51 -7.63 -8.30
N GLU A 59 5.74 -8.01 -8.69
CA GLU A 59 6.90 -7.10 -8.73
C GLU A 59 6.74 -5.99 -9.78
N VAL A 60 6.11 -6.29 -10.93
CA VAL A 60 5.84 -5.32 -12.00
C VAL A 60 4.98 -4.16 -11.50
N ALA A 61 3.88 -4.42 -10.80
CA ALA A 61 3.09 -3.39 -10.14
C ALA A 61 2.31 -3.96 -8.96
N SER A 62 2.71 -3.60 -7.74
CA SER A 62 1.92 -3.91 -6.54
C SER A 62 0.52 -3.31 -6.64
N TYR A 63 -0.47 -3.90 -5.96
CA TYR A 63 -1.83 -3.37 -5.92
C TYR A 63 -1.88 -1.88 -5.52
N GLY A 64 -1.00 -1.45 -4.61
CA GLY A 64 -0.86 -0.04 -4.26
C GLY A 64 -0.40 0.85 -5.43
N ARG A 65 0.54 0.38 -6.26
CA ARG A 65 0.94 1.09 -7.50
C ARG A 65 -0.19 1.16 -8.51
N GLN A 66 -0.92 0.07 -8.70
CA GLN A 66 -2.07 0.03 -9.62
C GLN A 66 -3.18 1.00 -9.19
N LEU A 67 -3.54 1.02 -7.90
CA LEU A 67 -4.53 1.96 -7.35
C LEU A 67 -4.07 3.42 -7.42
N GLY A 68 -2.78 3.67 -7.22
CA GLY A 68 -2.18 5.00 -7.41
C GLY A 68 -2.39 5.51 -8.83
N LEU A 69 -1.99 4.72 -9.83
CA LEU A 69 -2.15 5.06 -11.25
C LEU A 69 -3.62 5.29 -11.64
N LEU A 70 -4.53 4.40 -11.22
CA LEU A 70 -5.97 4.58 -11.47
C LEU A 70 -6.50 5.88 -10.83
N THR A 71 -6.03 6.22 -9.63
CA THR A 71 -6.45 7.43 -8.92
C THR A 71 -5.95 8.68 -9.65
N GLU A 72 -4.69 8.69 -10.10
CA GLU A 72 -4.10 9.80 -10.86
C GLU A 72 -4.91 10.06 -12.14
N VAL A 73 -5.12 9.02 -12.96
CA VAL A 73 -5.88 9.11 -14.22
C VAL A 73 -7.32 9.57 -13.96
N LEU A 74 -7.98 9.04 -12.92
CA LEU A 74 -9.36 9.40 -12.62
C LEU A 74 -9.50 10.84 -12.12
N VAL A 75 -8.55 11.33 -11.32
CA VAL A 75 -8.53 12.71 -10.84
C VAL A 75 -8.30 13.67 -12.01
N GLU A 76 -7.37 13.37 -12.91
CA GLU A 76 -7.10 14.17 -14.10
C GLU A 76 -8.31 14.18 -15.05
N LEU A 77 -8.92 13.03 -15.30
CA LEU A 77 -10.14 12.94 -16.11
C LEU A 77 -11.28 13.78 -15.52
N ALA A 78 -11.41 13.79 -14.19
CA ALA A 78 -12.45 14.55 -13.50
C ALA A 78 -12.19 16.07 -13.48
N GLU A 79 -10.97 16.52 -13.80
CA GLU A 79 -10.69 17.95 -14.07
C GLU A 79 -11.18 18.37 -15.45
N GLN A 80 -11.06 17.48 -16.44
CA GLN A 80 -11.53 17.71 -17.81
C GLN A 80 -13.05 17.54 -17.92
N VAL A 81 -13.61 16.57 -17.20
CA VAL A 81 -15.04 16.24 -17.19
C VAL A 81 -15.54 16.25 -15.74
N PRO A 82 -15.95 17.43 -15.22
CA PRO A 82 -16.39 17.54 -13.84
C PRO A 82 -17.63 16.67 -13.55
N PRO A 83 -17.67 15.99 -12.39
CA PRO A 83 -18.85 15.23 -12.00
C PRO A 83 -20.08 16.13 -11.83
N GLN A 84 -21.22 15.69 -12.35
CA GLN A 84 -22.46 16.48 -12.35
C GLN A 84 -23.36 16.20 -11.14
N SER A 85 -23.24 15.02 -10.52
CA SER A 85 -24.05 14.66 -9.35
C SER A 85 -23.34 15.07 -8.06
N GLU A 86 -24.12 15.50 -7.07
CA GLU A 86 -23.61 15.87 -5.75
C GLU A 86 -22.83 14.72 -5.08
N THR A 87 -23.31 13.48 -5.25
CA THR A 87 -22.63 12.27 -4.78
C THR A 87 -21.26 12.11 -5.42
N ALA A 88 -21.15 12.27 -6.74
CA ALA A 88 -19.89 12.14 -7.45
C ALA A 88 -18.89 13.26 -7.07
N VAL A 89 -19.37 14.49 -6.86
CA VAL A 89 -18.55 15.60 -6.34
C VAL A 89 -17.99 15.27 -4.96
N LYS A 90 -18.82 14.75 -4.04
CA LYS A 90 -18.37 14.33 -2.70
C LYS A 90 -17.36 13.18 -2.76
N SER A 91 -17.60 12.19 -3.62
CA SER A 91 -16.68 11.06 -3.81
C SER A 91 -15.32 11.50 -4.37
N LEU A 92 -15.30 12.38 -5.38
CA LEU A 92 -14.06 12.93 -5.94
C LEU A 92 -13.27 13.73 -4.90
N LYS A 93 -13.95 14.55 -4.09
CA LYS A 93 -13.32 15.28 -2.99
C LYS A 93 -12.67 14.32 -1.97
N ARG A 94 -13.35 13.24 -1.63
CA ARG A 94 -12.82 12.21 -0.73
C ARG A 94 -11.63 11.47 -1.33
N LEU A 95 -11.68 11.14 -2.62
CA LEU A 95 -10.58 10.49 -3.35
C LEU A 95 -9.31 11.35 -3.32
N ARG A 96 -9.44 12.66 -3.62
CA ARG A 96 -8.32 13.61 -3.54
C ARG A 96 -7.73 13.72 -2.13
N ALA A 97 -8.59 13.73 -1.11
CA ALA A 97 -8.13 13.76 0.29
C ALA A 97 -7.33 12.49 0.65
N ILE A 98 -7.81 11.31 0.23
CA ILE A 98 -7.10 10.04 0.44
C ILE A 98 -5.74 10.05 -0.27
N GLN A 99 -5.69 10.50 -1.52
CA GLN A 99 -4.45 10.61 -2.28
C GLN A 99 -3.43 11.50 -1.55
N LEU A 100 -3.86 12.66 -1.04
CA LEU A 100 -2.99 13.58 -0.30
C LEU A 100 -2.44 12.94 0.99
N GLU A 101 -3.26 12.23 1.75
CA GLU A 101 -2.81 11.54 2.96
C GLU A 101 -1.80 10.42 2.67
N ILE A 102 -2.01 9.66 1.59
CA ILE A 102 -1.06 8.64 1.13
C ILE A 102 0.29 9.28 0.76
N GLU A 103 0.29 10.40 0.04
CA GLU A 103 1.53 11.11 -0.32
C GLU A 103 2.27 11.66 0.92
N LYS A 104 1.54 12.12 1.95
CA LYS A 104 2.14 12.49 3.24
C LYS A 104 2.79 11.30 3.94
N ILE A 105 2.21 10.10 3.83
CA ILE A 105 2.79 8.88 4.41
C ILE A 105 4.07 8.50 3.66
N LYS A 106 4.03 8.48 2.32
CA LYS A 106 5.20 8.16 1.48
C LYS A 106 6.37 9.12 1.72
N THR A 107 6.10 10.42 1.84
CA THR A 107 7.13 11.44 2.11
C THR A 107 7.73 11.31 3.52
N LYS A 108 6.90 10.98 4.52
CA LYS A 108 7.38 10.66 5.88
C LYS A 108 8.27 9.41 5.90
N ASP A 109 7.92 8.39 5.11
CA ASP A 109 8.68 7.15 5.00
C ASP A 109 10.06 7.39 4.34
N ALA A 110 10.11 8.13 3.23
CA ALA A 110 11.36 8.47 2.57
C ALA A 110 12.31 9.26 3.50
N ALA A 111 11.77 10.23 4.26
CA ALA A 111 12.56 10.98 5.24
C ALA A 111 13.05 10.09 6.40
N SER A 112 12.27 9.07 6.80
CA SER A 112 12.69 8.10 7.81
C SER A 112 13.80 7.20 7.29
N LEU A 113 13.65 6.68 6.07
CA LEU A 113 14.66 5.84 5.43
C LEU A 113 16.00 6.56 5.30
N VAL A 114 15.99 7.84 4.92
CA VAL A 114 17.22 8.67 4.88
C VAL A 114 17.87 8.74 6.25
N ARG A 115 17.10 9.03 7.32
CA ARG A 115 17.64 9.07 8.69
C ARG A 115 18.21 7.72 9.12
N ASP A 116 17.55 6.62 8.78
CA ASP A 116 17.99 5.27 9.15
C ASP A 116 19.29 4.92 8.43
N VAL A 117 19.40 5.28 7.15
CA VAL A 117 20.65 5.14 6.36
C VAL A 117 21.76 6.01 6.95
N GLU A 118 21.50 7.28 7.28
CA GLU A 118 22.48 8.16 7.92
C GLU A 118 23.00 7.58 9.25
N GLN A 119 22.11 7.05 10.09
CA GLN A 119 22.48 6.41 11.35
C GLN A 119 23.27 5.10 11.12
N ALA A 120 22.92 4.31 10.11
CA ALA A 120 23.66 3.11 9.74
C ALA A 120 25.07 3.46 9.22
N LEU A 121 25.18 4.48 8.36
CA LEU A 121 26.44 4.98 7.85
C LEU A 121 27.34 5.53 8.96
N ASN A 122 26.79 6.29 9.91
CA ASN A 122 27.52 6.79 11.08
C ASN A 122 28.06 5.64 11.96
N ARG A 123 27.29 4.56 12.13
CA ARG A 123 27.75 3.37 12.85
C ARG A 123 28.85 2.66 12.07
N LEU A 124 28.69 2.49 10.76
CA LEU A 124 29.67 1.86 9.89
C LEU A 124 31.01 2.62 9.91
N GLN A 125 30.96 3.96 9.85
CA GLN A 125 32.16 4.81 9.93
C GLN A 125 32.92 4.62 11.25
N LYS A 126 32.20 4.52 12.38
CA LYS A 126 32.81 4.38 13.71
C LYS A 126 33.36 2.98 13.98
N GLN A 127 32.68 1.94 13.52
CA GLN A 127 32.99 0.54 13.86
C GLN A 127 33.85 -0.14 12.79
N HIS A 128 33.66 0.22 11.52
CA HIS A 128 34.30 -0.41 10.36
C HIS A 128 34.71 0.64 9.31
N PRO A 129 35.67 1.54 9.62
CA PRO A 129 36.01 2.66 8.75
C PRO A 129 36.47 2.22 7.35
N ALA A 130 37.18 1.10 7.22
CA ALA A 130 37.60 0.57 5.93
C ALA A 130 36.41 0.14 5.04
N GLU A 131 35.34 -0.39 5.62
CA GLU A 131 34.12 -0.76 4.87
C GLU A 131 33.28 0.46 4.50
N TYR A 132 33.31 1.50 5.33
CA TYR A 132 32.68 2.79 5.03
C TYR A 132 33.31 3.43 3.78
N GLU A 133 34.64 3.46 3.67
CA GLU A 133 35.34 3.99 2.50
C GLU A 133 35.00 3.20 1.22
N ARG A 134 35.06 1.86 1.28
CA ARG A 134 34.67 1.00 0.13
C ARG A 134 33.21 1.19 -0.29
N LEU A 135 32.32 1.42 0.68
CA LEU A 135 30.93 1.75 0.36
C LEU A 135 30.84 3.10 -0.33
N GLY A 136 31.58 4.11 0.14
CA GLY A 136 31.67 5.43 -0.49
C GLY A 136 32.11 5.38 -1.95
N GLU A 137 33.19 4.65 -2.25
CA GLU A 137 33.70 4.45 -3.62
C GLU A 137 32.64 3.81 -4.53
N ARG A 138 31.98 2.74 -4.05
CA ARG A 138 30.93 2.04 -4.80
C ARG A 138 29.69 2.93 -5.04
N MET A 139 29.33 3.77 -4.08
CA MET A 139 28.22 4.72 -4.23
C MET A 139 28.55 5.85 -5.23
N GLN A 140 29.79 6.33 -5.26
CA GLN A 140 30.24 7.29 -6.28
C GLN A 140 30.13 6.71 -7.69
N LEU A 141 30.55 5.45 -7.88
CA LEU A 141 30.43 4.74 -9.16
C LEU A 141 28.96 4.60 -9.60
N LEU A 142 28.06 4.25 -8.68
CA LEU A 142 26.62 4.15 -8.97
C LEU A 142 26.00 5.50 -9.35
N ARG A 143 26.49 6.61 -8.78
CA ARG A 143 26.02 7.96 -9.12
C ARG A 143 26.47 8.40 -10.52
N LEU A 144 27.65 7.98 -10.94
CA LEU A 144 28.22 8.30 -12.26
C LEU A 144 27.64 7.42 -13.40
N GLY A 145 27.02 6.29 -13.06
CA GLY A 145 26.48 5.33 -14.02
C GLY A 145 25.00 5.50 -14.42
N ARG A 146 24.29 6.52 -13.92
CA ARG A 146 22.90 6.80 -14.35
C ARG A 146 22.86 7.93 -15.40
N PRO A 147 22.36 7.70 -16.62
CA PRO A 147 22.00 8.80 -17.51
C PRO A 147 20.79 9.55 -16.92
N TYR A 148 20.84 10.88 -16.95
CA TYR A 148 19.72 11.77 -16.64
C TYR A 148 18.57 11.57 -17.63
#